data_AF-A0A8B7IG12-F1
#
_entry.id   AF-A0A8B7IG12-F1
#
_cell.length_a   1.000
_cell.length_b   1.000
_cell.length_c   1.000
_cell.angle_alpha   90.00
_cell.angle_beta   90.00
_cell.angle_gamma   90.00
#
_symmetry.space_group_name_H-M   'P 1'
#
loop_
_entity.id
_entity.type
_entity.pdbx_description
1 polymer ?
#
loop_
_entity_poly.entity_id
_entity_poly.type
_entity_poly.pdbx_seq_one_letter_code
_entity_poly.pdbx_strand_id
1 'polypeptide(L)'
;MNPAIVAPDGFDIIDMTAGGQIHPDQRRNLGSVAKVLQHAASNKVFEGESEHLSSMNTYLSQTYQKFRNFFQSACDVPEPEEKFNIDEYSDMVTLSKPIIYISIEEIINTHS
;
A
#
# COMPACT_ATOMS: atom_id res chain seq x y z
N MET A 1 -1.15 -0.70 1.77
CA MET A 1 -2.14 -1.68 1.27
C MET A 1 -3.27 -1.96 2.27
N ASN A 2 -3.01 -2.11 3.58
CA ASN A 2 -4.04 -2.50 4.54
C ASN A 2 -5.33 -1.61 4.53
N PRO A 3 -5.24 -0.27 4.42
CA PRO A 3 -6.42 0.59 4.29
C PRO A 3 -7.31 0.26 3.08
N ALA A 4 -6.70 -0.06 1.93
CA ALA A 4 -7.43 -0.42 0.71
C ALA A 4 -8.14 -1.78 0.81
N ILE A 5 -7.67 -2.69 1.66
CA ILE A 5 -8.36 -3.96 1.92
C ILE A 5 -9.61 -3.72 2.77
N VAL A 6 -9.53 -2.83 3.76
CA VAL A 6 -10.64 -2.55 4.69
C VAL A 6 -11.73 -1.70 4.04
N ALA A 7 -11.35 -0.78 3.15
CA ALA A 7 -12.25 0.12 2.43
C ALA A 7 -11.96 0.12 0.92
N PRO A 8 -12.20 -1.00 0.21
CA PRO A 8 -11.83 -1.11 -1.20
C PRO A 8 -12.60 -0.13 -2.10
N ASP A 9 -13.80 0.30 -1.70
CA ASP A 9 -14.58 1.35 -2.33
C ASP A 9 -13.92 2.74 -2.22
N GLY A 10 -13.28 3.05 -1.10
CA GLY A 10 -12.60 4.33 -0.88
C GLY A 10 -11.18 4.41 -1.44
N PHE A 11 -10.67 3.32 -2.00
CA PHE A 11 -9.33 3.20 -2.60
C PHE A 11 -9.39 2.72 -4.06
N ASP A 12 -10.56 2.86 -4.70
CA ASP A 12 -10.80 2.54 -6.12
C ASP A 12 -10.41 1.09 -6.51
N ILE A 13 -10.54 0.14 -5.58
CA ILE A 13 -10.29 -1.29 -5.83
C ILE A 13 -11.52 -1.96 -6.47
N ILE A 14 -12.73 -1.45 -6.17
CA ILE A 14 -13.99 -1.93 -6.72
C ILE A 14 -14.85 -0.76 -7.20
N ASP A 15 -15.54 -0.95 -8.32
CA ASP A 15 -16.55 -0.01 -8.78
C ASP A 15 -17.85 -0.22 -7.99
N MET A 16 -18.28 0.82 -7.28
CA MET A 16 -19.58 0.84 -6.61
C MET A 16 -20.59 1.60 -7.48
N THR A 17 -21.80 1.07 -7.61
CA THR A 17 -22.91 1.81 -8.21
C THR A 17 -23.13 3.11 -7.44
N ALA A 18 -23.60 4.17 -8.10
CA ALA A 18 -23.83 5.47 -7.46
C ALA A 18 -24.65 5.34 -6.16
N GLY A 19 -24.08 5.78 -5.04
CA GLY A 19 -24.70 5.69 -3.70
C GLY A 19 -24.59 4.32 -3.01
N GLY A 20 -23.94 3.34 -3.64
CA GLY A 20 -23.65 2.04 -3.06
C GLY A 20 -22.50 2.12 -2.06
N GLN A 21 -22.66 1.46 -0.91
CA GLN A 21 -21.61 1.29 0.10
C GLN A 21 -21.43 -0.19 0.39
N ILE A 22 -20.21 -0.57 0.77
CA ILE A 22 -19.93 -1.93 1.24
C ILE A 22 -20.78 -2.22 2.48
N HIS A 23 -21.46 -3.37 2.48
CA HIS A 23 -22.30 -3.78 3.59
C HIS A 23 -21.46 -3.88 4.88
N PRO A 24 -22.00 -3.51 6.06
CA PRO A 24 -21.25 -3.59 7.32
C PRO A 24 -20.59 -4.94 7.59
N ASP A 25 -21.25 -6.05 7.24
CA ASP A 25 -20.69 -7.39 7.39
C ASP A 25 -19.51 -7.67 6.45
N GLN A 26 -19.58 -7.20 5.20
CA GLN A 26 -18.46 -7.30 4.26
C GLN A 26 -17.25 -6.50 4.78
N ARG A 27 -17.50 -5.28 5.29
CA ARG A 27 -16.48 -4.43 5.90
C ARG A 27 -15.85 -5.10 7.12
N ARG A 28 -16.65 -5.73 7.97
CA ARG A 28 -16.15 -6.50 9.12
C ARG A 28 -15.26 -7.68 8.69
N ASN A 29 -15.69 -8.45 7.69
CA ASN A 29 -14.92 -9.59 7.17
C ASN A 29 -13.58 -9.14 6.58
N LEU A 30 -13.59 -8.08 5.77
CA LEU A 30 -12.39 -7.48 5.22
C LEU A 30 -11.46 -6.96 6.32
N GLY A 31 -12.01 -6.34 7.37
CA GLY A 31 -11.28 -5.94 8.57
C GLY A 31 -10.59 -7.12 9.28
N SER A 32 -11.25 -8.27 9.39
CA SER A 32 -10.64 -9.48 9.95
C SER A 32 -9.49 -10.01 9.09
N VAL A 33 -9.66 -10.05 7.77
CA VAL A 33 -8.59 -10.45 6.82
C VAL A 33 -7.40 -9.50 6.92
N ALA A 34 -7.66 -8.19 6.89
CA ALA A 34 -6.69 -7.12 7.09
C ALA A 34 -5.89 -7.28 8.39
N LYS A 35 -6.56 -7.65 9.50
CA LYS A 35 -5.91 -7.91 10.79
C LYS A 35 -4.97 -9.10 10.72
N VAL A 36 -5.38 -10.22 10.13
CA VAL A 36 -4.53 -11.41 9.96
C VAL A 36 -3.31 -11.10 9.11
N LEU A 37 -3.49 -10.41 7.97
CA LEU A 37 -2.39 -10.01 7.09
C LEU A 37 -1.42 -9.05 7.80
N GLN A 38 -1.92 -8.10 8.59
CA GLN A 38 -1.09 -7.20 9.38
C GLN A 38 -0.19 -7.96 10.36
N HIS A 39 -0.79 -8.90 11.11
CA HIS A 39 -0.07 -9.73 12.08
C HIS A 39 0.97 -10.62 11.39
N ALA A 40 0.62 -11.22 10.25
CA ALA A 40 1.52 -12.05 9.46
C ALA A 40 2.70 -11.23 8.90
N ALA A 41 2.45 -10.02 8.38
CA ALA A 41 3.49 -9.16 7.83
C ALA A 41 4.48 -8.66 8.90
N SER A 42 4.04 -8.46 10.14
CA SER A 42 4.87 -7.97 11.25
C SER A 42 5.39 -9.07 12.19
N ASN A 43 5.20 -10.34 11.86
CA ASN A 43 5.51 -11.50 12.72
C ASN A 43 4.93 -11.39 14.15
N LYS A 44 3.72 -10.84 14.27
CA LYS A 44 3.04 -10.67 15.57
C LYS A 44 2.02 -11.78 15.78
N VAL A 45 2.20 -12.56 16.85
CA VAL A 45 1.24 -13.59 17.24
C VAL A 45 -0.02 -12.98 17.84
N PHE A 46 -1.13 -13.73 17.81
CA PHE A 46 -2.32 -13.40 18.58
C PHE A 46 -2.15 -13.86 20.03
N GLU A 47 -2.31 -12.92 20.96
CA GLU A 47 -2.21 -13.07 22.41
C GLU A 47 -3.16 -12.09 23.11
N GLY A 48 -3.37 -12.24 24.42
CA GLY A 48 -4.23 -11.36 25.24
C GLY A 48 -5.67 -11.32 24.74
N GLU A 49 -6.18 -10.13 24.40
CA GLU A 49 -7.56 -9.94 23.92
C GLU A 49 -7.90 -10.72 22.63
N SER A 50 -6.89 -11.15 21.88
CA SER A 50 -7.06 -11.98 20.67
C SER A 50 -6.65 -13.45 20.86
N GLU A 51 -6.51 -13.92 22.10
CA GLU A 51 -6.08 -15.30 22.40
C GLU A 51 -6.98 -16.39 21.79
N HIS A 52 -8.27 -16.10 21.60
CA HIS A 52 -9.20 -16.99 20.89
C HIS A 52 -8.79 -17.30 19.42
N LEU A 53 -7.86 -16.53 18.85
CA LEU A 53 -7.27 -16.74 17.53
C LEU A 53 -5.88 -17.39 17.57
N SER A 54 -5.40 -17.82 18.74
CA SER A 54 -4.07 -18.42 18.94
C SER A 54 -3.82 -19.67 18.08
N SER A 55 -4.87 -20.41 17.73
CA SER A 55 -4.81 -21.55 16.80
C SER A 55 -4.26 -21.18 15.41
N MET A 56 -4.33 -19.90 15.02
CA MET A 56 -3.78 -19.39 13.77
C MET A 56 -2.30 -19.01 13.84
N ASN A 57 -1.66 -19.02 15.02
CA ASN A 57 -0.29 -18.54 15.19
C ASN A 57 0.72 -19.31 14.32
N THR A 58 0.54 -20.64 14.18
CA THR A 58 1.37 -21.45 13.26
C THR A 58 1.25 -20.97 11.81
N TYR A 59 0.03 -20.65 11.36
CA TYR A 59 -0.21 -20.11 10.03
C TYR A 59 0.42 -18.72 9.85
N LEU A 60 0.36 -17.86 10.88
CA LEU A 60 0.99 -16.54 10.85
C LEU A 60 2.51 -16.66 10.68
N SER A 61 3.17 -17.52 11.44
CA SER A 61 4.63 -17.72 11.33
C SER A 61 5.05 -18.24 9.96
N GLN A 62 4.27 -19.16 9.36
CA GLN A 62 4.53 -19.64 8.00
C GLN A 62 4.31 -18.54 6.95
N THR A 63 3.26 -17.74 7.12
CA THR A 63 2.93 -16.65 6.20
C THR A 63 3.94 -15.50 6.31
N TYR A 64 4.48 -15.23 7.49
CA TYR A 64 5.56 -14.26 7.68
C TYR A 64 6.79 -14.60 6.84
N GLN A 65 7.16 -15.88 6.71
CA GLN A 65 8.27 -16.28 5.83
C GLN A 65 7.98 -15.94 4.36
N LYS A 66 6.72 -16.07 3.92
CA LYS A 66 6.31 -15.63 2.57
C LYS A 66 6.40 -14.12 2.42
N PHE A 67 5.96 -13.36 3.42
CA PHE A 67 6.07 -11.90 3.44
C PHE A 67 7.53 -11.42 3.40
N ARG A 68 8.43 -12.08 4.14
CA ARG A 68 9.87 -11.80 4.10
C ARG A 68 10.44 -11.90 2.70
N ASN A 69 10.15 -13.01 2.01
CA ASN A 69 10.59 -13.20 0.64
C ASN A 69 9.96 -12.17 -0.30
N PHE A 70 8.66 -11.90 -0.15
CA PHE A 70 7.96 -10.90 -0.95
C PHE A 70 8.57 -9.50 -0.79
N PHE A 71 8.83 -9.06 0.46
CA PHE A 71 9.44 -7.75 0.71
C PHE A 71 10.87 -7.67 0.16
N GLN A 72 11.65 -8.76 0.26
CA GLN A 72 12.98 -8.81 -0.33
C GLN A 72 12.91 -8.67 -1.87
N SER A 73 12.03 -9.43 -2.53
CA SER A 73 11.82 -9.31 -3.98
C SER A 73 11.27 -7.95 -4.40
N ALA A 74 10.46 -7.30 -3.56
CA ALA A 74 9.94 -5.96 -3.84
C ALA A 74 11.03 -4.87 -3.78
N CYS A 75 12.12 -5.10 -3.05
CA CYS A 75 13.28 -4.22 -3.02
C CYS A 75 14.26 -4.47 -4.16
N ASP A 76 14.16 -5.60 -4.86
CA ASP A 76 14.99 -5.95 -5.99
C ASP A 76 14.45 -5.28 -7.26
N VAL A 77 14.79 -3.99 -7.43
CA VAL A 77 14.33 -3.15 -8.53
C VAL A 77 15.52 -2.53 -9.27
N PRO A 78 15.41 -2.25 -10.59
CA PRO A 78 16.46 -1.57 -11.34
C PRO A 78 16.73 -0.17 -10.80
N GLU A 79 17.95 0.30 -10.98
CA GLU A 79 18.30 1.70 -10.71
C GLU A 79 17.48 2.65 -11.59
N PRO A 80 17.17 3.88 -11.14
CA PRO A 80 16.37 4.83 -11.89
C PRO A 80 16.89 5.11 -13.30
N GLU A 81 18.20 5.20 -13.49
CA GLU A 81 18.86 5.45 -14.78
C GLU A 81 18.52 4.35 -15.78
N GLU A 82 18.61 3.08 -15.35
CA GLU A 82 18.22 1.93 -16.15
C GLU A 82 16.70 1.91 -16.39
N LYS A 83 15.92 2.17 -15.34
CA LYS A 83 14.45 2.09 -15.39
C LYS A 83 13.85 3.11 -16.34
N PHE A 84 14.37 4.33 -16.32
CA PHE A 84 13.86 5.46 -17.11
C PHE A 84 14.68 5.72 -18.38
N ASN A 85 15.79 5.01 -18.58
CA ASN A 85 16.76 5.25 -19.66
C ASN A 85 17.24 6.71 -19.68
N ILE A 86 17.59 7.22 -18.49
CA ILE A 86 18.03 8.60 -18.27
C ILE A 86 19.50 8.59 -17.86
N ASP A 87 20.25 9.51 -18.44
CA ASP A 87 21.64 9.81 -18.12
C ASP A 87 21.82 11.30 -17.78
N GLU A 88 23.05 11.71 -17.49
CA GLU A 88 23.40 13.09 -17.11
C GLU A 88 23.11 14.14 -18.20
N TYR A 89 22.87 13.72 -19.45
CA TYR A 89 22.59 14.60 -20.59
C TYR A 89 21.11 14.60 -21.01
N SER A 90 20.30 13.73 -20.42
CA SER A 90 18.88 13.55 -20.79
C SER A 90 18.06 14.85 -20.64
N ASP A 91 18.39 15.67 -19.64
CA ASP A 91 17.78 16.99 -19.46
C ASP A 91 18.28 18.00 -20.51
N MET A 92 19.54 17.89 -20.97
CA MET A 92 20.10 18.77 -21.99
C MET A 92 19.51 18.55 -23.39
N VAL A 93 19.01 17.34 -23.66
CA VAL A 93 18.36 16.99 -24.93
C VAL A 93 16.85 17.15 -24.90
N THR A 94 16.27 17.50 -23.74
CA THR A 94 14.83 17.72 -23.60
C THR A 94 14.45 19.07 -24.22
N LEU A 95 13.77 19.03 -25.37
CA LEU A 95 13.40 20.23 -26.15
C LEU A 95 12.27 21.06 -25.52
N SER A 96 11.49 20.47 -24.62
CA SER A 96 10.37 21.13 -23.95
C SER A 96 10.78 21.67 -22.58
N LYS A 97 10.60 22.98 -22.37
CA LYS A 97 10.80 23.59 -21.05
C LYS A 97 9.79 22.99 -20.05
N PRO A 98 10.22 22.49 -18.87
CA PRO A 98 9.30 21.98 -17.86
C PRO A 98 8.43 23.12 -17.33
N ILE A 99 7.12 22.87 -17.23
CA ILE A 99 6.13 23.79 -16.65
C ILE A 99 5.52 23.10 -15.43
N ILE A 100 5.58 23.78 -14.29
CA ILE A 100 4.95 23.34 -13.05
C ILE A 100 3.58 24.00 -12.97
N TYR A 101 2.52 23.19 -12.83
CA TYR A 101 1.17 23.68 -12.58
C TYR A 101 0.93 23.70 -11.07
N ILE A 102 0.74 24.89 -10.51
CA ILE A 102 0.60 25.11 -9.07
C ILE A 102 -0.37 26.28 -8.81
N SER A 103 -1.24 26.13 -7.82
CA SER A 103 -2.18 27.16 -7.37
C SER A 103 -1.51 28.20 -6.46
N ILE A 104 -2.15 29.35 -6.27
CA ILE A 104 -1.66 30.39 -5.35
C ILE A 104 -1.55 29.86 -3.91
N GLU A 105 -2.51 29.03 -3.49
CA GLU A 105 -2.50 28.43 -2.15
C GLU A 105 -1.30 27.49 -1.95
N GLU A 106 -1.03 26.62 -2.93
CA GLU A 106 0.14 25.74 -2.90
C GLU A 106 1.46 26.53 -2.91
N ILE A 107 1.52 27.66 -3.65
CA ILE A 107 2.69 28.56 -3.62
C ILE A 107 2.90 29.12 -2.21
N ILE A 108 1.85 29.64 -1.58
CA ILE A 108 1.92 30.20 -0.23
C ILE A 108 2.38 29.13 0.77
N ASN A 109 1.79 27.93 0.70
CA ASN A 109 2.12 26.82 1.58
C ASN A 109 3.55 26.29 1.38
N THR A 110 4.07 26.34 0.15
CA THR A 110 5.45 25.88 -0.16
C THR A 110 6.50 26.91 0.26
N HIS A 111 6.18 28.20 0.19
CA HIS A 111 7.12 29.29 0.46
C HIS A 111 7.20 29.68 1.95
N SER A 112 6.19 29.37 2.75
CA SER A 112 6.13 29.70 4.19
C SER A 112 6.97 28.76 5.04
#